data_AF-A0A4Y6PLX4-F1
#
_entry.id   AF-A0A4Y6PLX4-F1
#
_cell.length_a   1.000
_cell.length_b   1.000
_cell.length_c   1.000
_cell.angle_alpha   90.00
_cell.angle_beta   90.00
_cell.angle_gamma   90.00
#
_symmetry.space_group_name_H-M   'P 1'
#
loop_
_entity.id
_entity.type
_entity.pdbx_description
1 polymer ?
#
loop_
_entity_poly.entity_id
_entity_poly.type
_entity_poly.pdbx_seq_one_letter_code
_entity_poly.pdbx_strand_id
1 'polypeptide(L)'
;MIGRRNGVEEFARGVIGRRTGVEEFARGVIVRRNGVEEFARGVIGRRTGVEEFARGVIVRRNGVEEFARGVIGRRTGVEEFARGVIGPRTGGAEFARGGLRSDN
;
A
#
# COMPACT_ATOMS: atom_id res chain seq x y z
N MET A 1 -5.88 1.69 20.42
CA MET A 1 -4.49 2.00 20.83
C MET A 1 -3.74 2.55 19.62
N ILE A 2 -3.20 3.76 19.70
CA ILE A 2 -2.34 4.34 18.66
C ILE A 2 -0.90 4.03 19.04
N GLY A 3 -0.22 3.17 18.28
CA GLY A 3 1.15 2.75 18.56
C GLY A 3 2.11 3.14 17.44
N ARG A 4 3.32 3.59 17.82
CA ARG A 4 4.46 3.71 16.90
C ARG A 4 5.33 2.47 17.08
N ARG A 5 5.61 1.75 16.00
CA ARG A 5 6.53 0.63 16.03
C ARG A 5 7.59 0.76 14.95
N ASN A 6 8.81 0.39 15.31
CA ASN A 6 9.95 0.35 14.43
C ASN A 6 10.64 -1.01 14.63
N GLY A 7 10.95 -1.71 13.54
CA GLY A 7 11.58 -3.02 13.61
C GLY A 7 11.95 -3.53 12.22
N VAL A 8 12.83 -4.54 12.15
CA VAL A 8 13.22 -5.15 10.87
C VAL A 8 12.04 -5.92 10.28
N GLU A 9 11.38 -6.75 11.09
CA GLU A 9 10.16 -7.47 10.73
C GLU A 9 9.01 -7.12 11.68
N GLU A 10 7.86 -6.73 11.11
CA GLU A 10 6.71 -6.27 11.89
C GLU A 10 5.38 -6.88 11.39
N PHE A 11 4.72 -7.66 12.26
CA PHE A 11 3.36 -8.16 12.02
C PHE A 11 2.34 -7.41 12.87
N ALA A 12 1.21 -6.99 12.29
CA ALA A 12 0.02 -6.79 13.13
C ALA A 12 -1.35 -6.84 12.49
N ARG A 13 -2.33 -6.82 13.39
CA ARG A 13 -3.74 -6.98 13.11
C ARG A 13 -4.58 -6.04 13.98
N GLY A 14 -5.53 -5.32 13.39
CA GLY A 14 -6.47 -4.47 14.16
C GLY A 14 -5.82 -3.27 14.84
N VAL A 15 -4.70 -2.79 14.32
CA VAL A 15 -3.89 -1.72 14.90
C VAL A 15 -4.14 -0.40 14.18
N ILE A 16 -4.10 0.68 14.97
CA ILE A 16 -4.08 2.05 14.47
C ILE A 16 -2.72 2.66 14.83
N GLY A 17 -2.05 3.36 13.91
CA GLY A 17 -0.80 4.07 14.25
C GLY A 17 0.18 4.28 13.11
N ARG A 18 1.48 4.29 13.45
CA ARG A 18 2.58 4.43 12.48
C ARG A 18 3.55 3.27 12.61
N ARG A 19 4.04 2.78 11.48
CA ARG A 19 5.07 1.75 11.44
C ARG A 19 6.19 2.15 10.50
N THR A 20 7.37 1.67 10.82
CA THR A 20 8.54 1.85 9.98
C THR A 20 9.41 0.61 10.11
N GLY A 21 9.67 -0.09 9.02
CA GLY A 21 10.44 -1.33 9.07
C GLY A 21 10.95 -1.77 7.72
N VAL A 22 11.75 -2.83 7.68
CA VAL A 22 12.22 -3.38 6.41
C VAL A 22 11.11 -4.24 5.82
N GLU A 23 10.56 -5.16 6.61
CA GLU A 23 9.49 -6.07 6.22
C GLU A 23 8.24 -5.88 7.10
N GLU A 24 7.12 -5.53 6.48
CA GLU A 24 5.90 -5.14 7.21
C GLU A 24 4.65 -5.90 6.75
N PHE A 25 4.12 -6.78 7.59
CA PHE A 25 2.83 -7.44 7.34
C PHE A 25 1.70 -6.82 8.16
N ALA A 26 0.57 -6.48 7.52
CA ALA A 26 -0.64 -6.14 8.29
C ALA A 26 -1.98 -6.56 7.71
N ARG A 27 -2.94 -6.72 8.62
CA ARG A 27 -4.32 -7.06 8.29
C ARG A 27 -5.33 -6.23 9.09
N GLY A 28 -6.26 -5.55 8.42
CA GLY A 28 -7.31 -4.81 9.13
C GLY A 28 -6.75 -3.64 9.94
N VAL A 29 -5.87 -2.83 9.36
CA VAL A 29 -5.15 -1.76 10.09
C VAL A 29 -5.46 -0.39 9.50
N ILE A 30 -5.39 0.64 10.35
CA ILE A 30 -5.45 2.05 9.93
C ILE A 30 -4.12 2.69 10.27
N VAL A 31 -3.21 2.78 9.30
CA VAL A 31 -1.79 2.99 9.60
C VAL A 31 -1.08 3.80 8.53
N ARG A 32 -0.07 4.56 8.95
CA ARG A 32 0.97 5.07 8.05
C ARG A 32 2.20 4.16 8.14
N ARG A 33 2.58 3.56 7.03
CA ARG A 33 3.75 2.68 6.96
C ARG A 33 4.80 3.29 6.06
N ASN A 34 6.04 3.03 6.41
CA ASN A 34 7.15 3.23 5.51
C ASN A 34 8.09 2.02 5.63
N GLY A 35 8.42 1.36 4.54
CA GLY A 35 9.34 0.24 4.60
C GLY A 35 9.94 -0.16 3.27
N VAL A 36 10.77 -1.19 3.26
CA VAL A 36 11.32 -1.69 1.98
C VAL A 36 10.29 -2.62 1.36
N GLU A 37 9.82 -3.61 2.10
CA GLU A 37 8.83 -4.60 1.69
C GLU A 37 7.57 -4.51 2.57
N GLU A 38 6.43 -4.19 1.96
CA GLU A 38 5.17 -4.04 2.68
C GLU A 38 4.08 -4.96 2.14
N PHE A 39 3.61 -5.90 2.96
CA PHE A 39 2.42 -6.68 2.65
C PHE A 39 1.21 -6.24 3.46
N ALA A 40 0.05 -6.08 2.82
CA ALA A 40 -1.16 -6.02 3.61
C ALA A 40 -2.51 -6.36 2.97
N ARG A 41 -3.49 -6.48 3.87
CA ARG A 41 -4.87 -6.80 3.51
C ARG A 41 -5.87 -6.00 4.34
N GLY A 42 -6.84 -5.34 3.70
CA GLY A 42 -7.89 -4.62 4.44
C GLY A 42 -7.32 -3.46 5.25
N VAL A 43 -6.61 -2.54 4.61
CA VAL A 43 -5.87 -1.46 5.26
C VAL A 43 -6.32 -0.12 4.74
N ILE A 44 -6.37 0.85 5.64
CA ILE A 44 -6.69 2.23 5.35
C ILE A 44 -5.50 3.11 5.77
N GLY A 45 -5.03 4.01 4.90
CA GLY A 45 -4.00 4.98 5.29
C GLY A 45 -3.00 5.36 4.21
N ARG A 46 -1.72 5.49 4.58
CA ARG A 46 -0.64 5.84 3.65
C ARG A 46 0.49 4.82 3.76
N ARG A 47 1.09 4.49 2.62
CA ARG A 47 2.28 3.65 2.55
C ARG A 47 3.33 4.28 1.69
N THR A 48 4.58 3.95 1.98
CA THR A 48 5.71 4.42 1.21
C THR A 48 6.81 3.39 1.31
N GLY A 49 7.09 2.69 0.23
CA GLY A 49 8.12 1.67 0.27
C GLY A 49 8.69 1.29 -1.08
N VAL A 50 9.67 0.41 -1.10
CA VAL A 50 10.29 -0.02 -2.37
C VAL A 50 9.37 -1.02 -3.05
N GLU A 51 8.95 -2.05 -2.34
CA GLU A 51 8.08 -3.12 -2.81
C GLU A 51 6.82 -3.19 -1.97
N GLU A 52 5.66 -3.04 -2.61
CA GLU A 52 4.39 -2.93 -1.89
C GLU A 52 3.31 -3.89 -2.43
N PHE A 53 2.96 -4.91 -1.64
CA PHE A 53 1.82 -5.77 -1.92
C PHE A 53 0.56 -5.37 -1.14
N ALA A 54 -0.58 -5.18 -1.82
CA ALA A 54 -1.86 -5.04 -1.11
C ALA A 54 -3.10 -5.65 -1.75
N ARG A 55 -4.04 -6.04 -0.88
CA ARG A 55 -5.34 -6.58 -1.26
C ARG A 55 -6.48 -5.93 -0.49
N GLY A 56 -7.43 -5.33 -1.21
CA GLY A 56 -8.62 -4.72 -0.60
C GLY A 56 -8.25 -3.55 0.32
N VAL A 57 -7.60 -2.51 -0.21
CA VAL A 57 -7.07 -1.41 0.61
C VAL A 57 -7.56 -0.05 0.12
N ILE A 58 -7.74 0.89 1.05
CA ILE A 58 -8.08 2.29 0.75
C ILE A 58 -6.88 3.15 1.15
N VAL A 59 -6.01 3.50 0.21
CA VAL A 59 -4.66 3.94 0.57
C VAL A 59 -4.06 4.91 -0.44
N ARG A 60 -3.20 5.82 0.04
CA ARG A 60 -2.22 6.51 -0.80
C ARG A 60 -0.88 5.76 -0.73
N ARG A 61 -0.41 5.23 -1.84
CA ARG A 61 0.87 4.53 -1.94
C ARG A 61 1.89 5.32 -2.72
N ASN A 62 3.15 5.14 -2.35
CA ASN A 62 4.25 5.61 -3.18
C ASN A 62 5.36 4.57 -3.09
N GLY A 63 5.76 3.99 -4.21
CA GLY A 63 6.85 3.03 -4.19
C GLY A 63 7.55 2.83 -5.51
N VAL A 64 8.59 1.98 -5.52
CA VAL A 64 9.27 1.67 -6.77
C VAL A 64 8.48 0.61 -7.51
N GLU A 65 8.12 -0.46 -6.81
CA GLU A 65 7.36 -1.60 -7.33
C GLU A 65 6.09 -1.81 -6.49
N GLU A 66 4.92 -1.68 -7.13
CA GLU A 66 3.64 -1.78 -6.44
C GLU A 66 2.76 -2.87 -7.05
N PHE A 67 2.43 -3.90 -6.28
CA PHE A 67 1.39 -4.86 -6.66
C PHE A 67 0.15 -4.67 -5.80
N ALA A 68 -1.00 -4.37 -6.41
CA ALA A 68 -2.22 -4.42 -5.62
C ALA A 68 -3.54 -4.68 -6.33
N ARG A 69 -4.42 -5.36 -5.57
CA ARG A 69 -5.70 -5.89 -6.02
C ARG A 69 -6.86 -5.31 -5.20
N GLY A 70 -7.81 -4.66 -5.86
CA GLY A 70 -8.97 -4.05 -5.18
C GLY A 70 -8.53 -2.87 -4.34
N VAL A 71 -8.05 -1.79 -4.97
CA VAL A 71 -7.56 -0.62 -4.22
C VAL A 71 -8.31 0.63 -4.61
N ILE A 72 -8.63 1.43 -3.60
CA ILE A 72 -9.27 2.72 -3.77
C ILE A 72 -8.30 3.78 -3.25
N GLY A 73 -7.89 4.71 -4.11
CA GLY A 73 -6.99 5.79 -3.72
C GLY A 73 -5.94 6.10 -4.76
N ARG A 74 -4.88 6.79 -4.33
CA ARG A 74 -3.80 7.27 -5.21
C ARG A 74 -2.59 6.36 -5.10
N ARG A 75 -1.99 6.02 -6.23
CA ARG A 75 -0.69 5.34 -6.27
C ARG A 75 0.30 6.09 -7.11
N THR A 76 1.56 5.95 -6.76
CA THR A 76 2.65 6.62 -7.46
C THR A 76 3.87 5.72 -7.40
N GLY A 77 4.26 5.13 -8.52
CA GLY A 77 5.47 4.31 -8.52
C GLY A 77 6.14 4.09 -9.86
N VAL A 78 7.33 3.51 -9.87
CA VAL A 78 8.06 3.30 -11.13
C VAL A 78 7.41 2.17 -11.92
N GLU A 79 7.11 1.05 -11.27
CA GLU A 79 6.43 -0.11 -11.83
C GLU A 79 5.19 -0.44 -11.01
N GLU A 80 4.02 -0.39 -11.65
CA GLU A 80 2.74 -0.60 -10.97
C GLU A 80 1.92 -1.72 -11.62
N PHE A 81 1.60 -2.74 -10.84
CA PHE A 81 0.67 -3.82 -11.19
C PHE A 81 -0.63 -3.70 -10.41
N ALA A 82 -1.72 -3.46 -11.14
CA ALA A 82 -3.01 -3.10 -10.58
C ALA A 82 -4.14 -3.99 -11.11
N ARG A 83 -4.95 -4.58 -10.23
CA ARG A 83 -6.20 -5.24 -10.63
C ARG A 83 -7.39 -4.69 -9.85
N GLY A 84 -8.36 -4.09 -10.53
CA GLY A 84 -9.50 -3.44 -9.86
C GLY A 84 -9.07 -2.26 -8.99
N VAL A 85 -8.47 -1.24 -9.61
CA VAL A 85 -8.06 -0.01 -8.92
C VAL A 85 -8.99 1.12 -9.31
N ILE A 86 -9.45 1.87 -8.31
CA ILE A 86 -10.29 3.05 -8.46
C ILE A 86 -9.51 4.23 -7.89
N GLY A 87 -9.12 5.16 -8.77
CA GLY A 87 -8.39 6.36 -8.40
C GLY A 87 -7.15 6.62 -9.27
N PRO A 88 -6.45 7.74 -9.01
CA PRO A 88 -5.33 8.19 -9.82
C PRO A 88 -4.10 7.30 -9.62
N ARG A 89 -3.41 7.00 -10.71
CA ARG A 89 -2.16 6.24 -10.76
C ARG A 89 -1.14 7.02 -11.56
N THR A 90 0.11 6.97 -11.13
CA THR A 90 1.17 7.81 -11.68
C THR A 90 2.46 7.02 -11.64
N GLY A 91 2.84 6.45 -12.78
CA GLY A 91 4.02 5.63 -12.83
C GLY A 91 4.65 5.44 -14.20
N GLY A 92 5.91 5.02 -14.20
CA GLY A 92 6.72 4.85 -15.42
C GLY A 92 6.25 3.67 -16.28
N ALA A 93 5.95 2.54 -15.65
CA ALA A 93 5.42 1.35 -16.27
C ALA A 93 4.17 0.88 -15.50
N GLU A 94 3.00 0.91 -16.16
CA GLU A 94 1.73 0.58 -15.52
C GLU A 94 1.01 -0.57 -16.25
N PHE A 95 0.69 -1.62 -15.49
CA PHE A 95 -0.08 -2.76 -15.97
C PHE A 95 -1.37 -2.90 -15.17
N ALA A 96 -2.49 -2.48 -15.77
CA ALA A 96 -3.81 -2.53 -15.14
C ALA A 96 -4.76 -3.50 -15.85
N ARG A 97 -5.38 -4.42 -15.09
CA ARG A 97 -6.49 -5.27 -15.58
C ARG A 97 -7.77 -4.95 -14.80
N GLY A 98 -8.77 -4.38 -15.49
CA GLY A 98 -10.14 -4.20 -14.99
C GLY A 98 -10.30 -3.19 -13.85
N GLY A 99 -9.76 -1.98 -13.97
CA GLY A 99 -9.98 -0.88 -13.02
C GLY A 99 -10.33 0.43 -13.73
N LEU A 100 -11.24 1.21 -13.14
CA LEU A 100 -11.56 2.55 -13.61
C LEU A 100 -10.36 3.47 -13.32
N ARG A 101 -9.65 3.85 -14.38
CA ARG A 101 -8.57 4.82 -14.33
C ARG A 101 -9.23 6.20 -14.37
N SER A 102 -9.21 6.92 -13.24
CA SER A 102 -9.54 8.36 -13.26
C SER A 102 -8.26 9.09 -13.63
N ASP A 103 -8.04 9.25 -14.93
CA ASP A 103 -7.14 10.28 -15.45
C ASP A 103 -7.87 11.63 -15.29
N ASN A 104 -7.37 12.46 -14.39
CA ASN A 104 -7.68 13.89 -14.31
C ASN A 104 -6.41 14.66 -13.99
#